data_AF-A0AAD9GJK9-F1
#
_entry.id   AF-A0AAD9GJK9-F1
#
_cell.length_a   1.000
_cell.length_b   1.000
_cell.length_c   1.000
_cell.angle_alpha   90.00
_cell.angle_beta   90.00
_cell.angle_gamma   90.00
#
_symmetry.space_group_name_H-M   'P 1'
#
loop_
_entity.id
_entity.type
_entity.pdbx_description
1 polymer ?
#
loop_
_entity_poly.entity_id
_entity_poly.type
_entity_poly.pdbx_seq_one_letter_code
_entity_poly.pdbx_strand_id
1 'polypeptide(L)'
;MLNLLPLRSPATSLLYGKTGLQRIRVGKNRKVLEIDRNTIDELYNNVRDDVQLHNDFVPMKHRHYMECKLNGYRLIEAFENPDRCHKSPLAGAAFFDKLRDSYVGKLQQTRAKVLVEVKEPFFSYPIQKKNISN
;
A
#
# COMPACT_ATOMS: atom_id res chain seq x y z
N MET A 1 -12.49 6.48 21.16
CA MET A 1 -13.73 6.00 20.53
C MET A 1 -14.44 5.00 21.44
N LEU A 2 -15.77 4.99 21.45
CA LEU A 2 -16.60 4.05 22.21
C LEU A 2 -16.92 2.80 21.37
N ASN A 3 -17.26 1.68 22.00
CA ASN A 3 -17.65 0.45 21.30
C ASN A 3 -19.16 0.46 20.97
N LEU A 4 -19.57 1.41 20.15
CA LEU A 4 -20.97 1.63 19.77
C LEU A 4 -21.05 1.73 18.26
N LEU A 5 -21.43 0.64 17.59
CA LEU A 5 -21.72 0.64 16.16
C LEU A 5 -23.22 0.80 15.93
N PRO A 6 -23.66 1.77 15.11
CA PRO A 6 -25.09 1.96 14.85
C PRO A 6 -25.64 0.78 14.05
N LEU A 7 -26.86 0.36 14.36
CA LEU A 7 -27.58 -0.65 13.60
C LEU A 7 -27.72 -0.22 12.13
N ARG A 8 -27.66 -1.21 11.22
CA ARG A 8 -27.77 -1.00 9.76
C ARG A 8 -29.21 -1.08 9.25
N SER A 9 -30.18 -1.20 10.16
CA SER A 9 -31.58 -1.25 9.78
C SER A 9 -32.03 0.11 9.26
N PRO A 10 -32.93 0.17 8.26
CA PRO A 10 -33.38 1.44 7.70
C PRO A 10 -34.10 2.34 8.73
N ALA A 11 -34.59 1.76 9.83
CA ALA A 11 -35.19 2.49 10.95
C ALA A 11 -34.16 3.29 11.77
N THR A 12 -32.91 2.83 11.85
CA THR A 12 -31.85 3.44 12.66
C THR A 12 -30.87 4.23 11.79
N SER A 13 -30.40 3.64 10.69
CA SER A 13 -29.52 4.28 9.72
C SER A 13 -30.19 4.35 8.35
N LEU A 14 -31.01 5.39 8.16
CA LEU A 14 -31.68 5.64 6.89
C LEU A 14 -30.64 5.82 5.77
N LEU A 15 -30.89 5.18 4.62
CA LEU A 15 -30.02 5.16 3.45
C LEU A 15 -28.67 4.43 3.61
N TYR A 16 -28.47 3.69 4.72
CA TYR A 16 -27.30 2.83 4.84
C TYR A 16 -27.22 1.87 3.65
N GLY A 17 -26.07 1.88 2.96
CA GLY A 17 -25.82 0.99 1.83
C GLY A 17 -26.59 1.30 0.54
N LYS A 18 -27.19 2.48 0.41
CA LYS A 18 -27.68 2.96 -0.90
C LYS A 18 -26.57 3.50 -1.78
N THR A 19 -25.50 3.99 -1.16
CA THR A 19 -24.27 4.45 -1.83
C THR A 19 -23.10 3.50 -1.54
N GLY A 20 -22.09 3.50 -2.42
CA GLY A 20 -20.84 2.74 -2.22
C GLY A 20 -19.85 3.42 -1.25
N LEU A 21 -20.18 4.61 -0.75
CA LEU A 21 -19.29 5.43 0.07
C LEU A 21 -20.04 5.91 1.31
N GLN A 22 -19.30 6.09 2.40
CA GLN A 22 -19.73 6.85 3.57
C GLN A 22 -18.81 8.03 3.81
N ARG A 23 -19.33 9.07 4.46
CA ARG A 23 -18.60 10.32 4.70
C ARG A 23 -18.65 10.68 6.17
N ILE A 24 -17.51 11.06 6.74
CA ILE A 24 -17.41 11.56 8.10
C ILE A 24 -16.73 12.93 8.12
N ARG A 25 -17.07 13.75 9.12
CA ARG A 25 -16.40 15.03 9.39
C ARG A 25 -15.46 14.85 10.58
N VAL A 26 -14.19 15.19 10.40
CA VAL A 26 -13.13 14.93 11.38
C VAL A 26 -12.56 16.25 11.93
N GLY A 27 -12.41 16.31 13.25
CA GLY A 27 -11.74 17.39 13.98
C GLY A 27 -12.51 18.71 14.02
N LYS A 28 -11.88 19.74 14.63
CA LYS A 28 -12.47 21.08 14.79
C LYS A 28 -12.78 21.75 13.44
N ASN A 29 -11.95 21.50 12.44
CA ASN A 29 -12.09 22.09 11.10
C ASN A 29 -13.10 21.33 10.22
N ARG A 30 -13.75 20.28 10.73
CA ARG A 30 -14.78 19.49 10.04
C ARG A 30 -14.33 19.00 8.66
N LYS A 31 -13.08 18.56 8.53
CA LYS A 31 -12.54 18.01 7.27
C LYS A 31 -13.38 16.79 6.87
N VAL A 32 -13.74 16.69 5.60
CA VAL A 32 -14.54 15.57 5.08
C VAL A 32 -13.59 14.45 4.69
N LEU A 33 -13.85 13.24 5.21
CA LEU A 33 -13.19 12.01 4.82
C LEU A 33 -14.22 11.08 4.21
N GLU A 34 -13.92 10.54 3.04
CA GLU A 34 -14.71 9.52 2.37
C GLU A 34 -14.11 8.15 2.65
N ILE A 35 -14.96 7.18 2.96
CA ILE A 35 -14.58 5.82 3.32
C ILE A 35 -15.40 4.87 2.45
N ASP A 36 -14.74 3.86 1.89
CA ASP A 36 -15.42 2.81 1.13
C ASP A 36 -16.37 2.02 2.03
N ARG A 37 -17.57 1.77 1.54
CA ARG A 37 -18.58 1.02 2.28
C ARG A 37 -18.09 -0.37 2.66
N ASN A 38 -17.35 -1.05 1.79
CA ASN A 38 -16.90 -2.43 2.06
C ASN A 38 -16.06 -2.51 3.34
N THR A 39 -15.16 -1.54 3.53
CA THR A 39 -14.34 -1.44 4.75
C THR A 39 -15.16 -1.23 6.02
N ILE A 40 -16.33 -0.60 5.90
CA ILE A 40 -17.25 -0.37 7.01
C ILE A 40 -18.09 -1.63 7.26
N ASP A 41 -18.56 -2.29 6.21
CA ASP A 41 -19.26 -3.57 6.31
C ASP A 41 -18.37 -4.67 6.94
N GLU A 42 -17.05 -4.63 6.74
CA GLU A 42 -16.09 -5.50 7.44
C GLU A 42 -16.10 -5.31 8.97
N LEU A 43 -16.34 -4.10 9.47
CA LEU A 43 -16.49 -3.87 10.91
C LEU A 43 -17.74 -4.59 11.44
N TYR A 44 -18.82 -4.61 10.66
CA TYR A 44 -20.07 -5.24 11.03
C TYR A 44 -20.00 -6.77 11.06
N ASN A 45 -19.04 -7.40 10.38
CA ASN A 45 -18.80 -8.85 10.47
C ASN A 45 -18.31 -9.28 11.87
N ASN A 46 -17.79 -8.34 12.66
CA ASN A 46 -17.19 -8.59 13.98
C ASN A 46 -18.08 -8.14 15.14
N VAL A 47 -19.35 -7.93 14.86
CA VAL A 47 -20.37 -7.49 15.82
C VAL A 47 -20.79 -8.62 16.74
N ARG A 48 -21.26 -8.24 17.92
CA ARG A 48 -21.88 -9.12 18.92
C ARG A 48 -23.40 -8.98 18.85
N ASP A 49 -24.06 -9.93 18.20
CA ASP A 49 -25.52 -9.90 18.03
C ASP A 49 -26.30 -10.18 19.32
N ASP A 50 -25.61 -10.61 20.38
CA ASP A 50 -26.20 -10.97 21.68
C ASP A 50 -26.46 -9.76 22.58
N VAL A 51 -25.86 -8.60 22.29
CA VAL A 51 -25.93 -7.41 23.15
C VAL A 51 -26.37 -6.21 22.33
N GLN A 52 -27.48 -5.59 22.73
CA GLN A 52 -27.92 -4.31 22.19
C GLN A 52 -27.68 -3.20 23.21
N LEU A 53 -27.04 -2.13 22.77
CA LEU A 53 -26.68 -0.98 23.59
C LEU A 53 -27.48 0.24 23.12
N HIS A 54 -28.06 0.97 24.07
CA HIS A 54 -28.78 2.22 23.81
C HIS A 54 -29.82 2.11 22.67
N ASN A 55 -30.53 0.97 22.61
CA ASN A 55 -31.57 0.59 21.63
C ASN A 55 -31.16 0.57 20.15
N ASP A 56 -30.19 1.36 19.72
CA ASP A 56 -29.85 1.54 18.30
C ASP A 56 -28.41 1.12 17.97
N PHE A 57 -27.65 0.64 18.95
CA PHE A 57 -26.24 0.31 18.80
C PHE A 57 -25.93 -1.13 19.17
N VAL A 58 -24.88 -1.67 18.56
CA VAL A 58 -24.36 -3.00 18.84
C VAL A 58 -22.85 -2.89 19.05
N PRO A 59 -22.27 -3.58 20.06
CA PRO A 59 -20.83 -3.57 20.27
C PRO A 59 -20.11 -4.53 19.32
N MET A 60 -18.85 -4.23 19.01
CA MET A 60 -17.92 -5.20 18.43
C MET A 60 -17.40 -6.16 19.49
N LYS A 61 -16.92 -7.33 19.03
CA LYS A 61 -16.11 -8.24 19.85
C LYS A 61 -14.87 -7.52 20.37
N HIS A 62 -14.55 -7.73 21.66
CA HIS A 62 -13.49 -6.99 22.36
C HIS A 62 -12.14 -7.03 21.64
N ARG A 63 -11.75 -8.20 21.10
CA ARG A 63 -10.50 -8.38 20.35
C ARG A 63 -10.38 -7.37 19.20
N HIS A 64 -11.35 -7.34 18.30
CA HIS A 64 -11.34 -6.45 17.14
C HIS A 64 -11.48 -4.98 17.53
N TYR A 65 -12.31 -4.69 18.53
CA TYR A 65 -12.40 -3.34 19.08
C TYR A 65 -11.04 -2.83 19.60
N MET A 66 -10.28 -3.67 20.30
CA MET A 66 -8.96 -3.30 20.80
C MET A 66 -7.90 -3.25 19.69
N GLU A 67 -7.94 -4.14 18.70
CA GLU A 67 -7.08 -4.07 17.51
C GLU A 67 -7.26 -2.71 16.80
N CYS A 68 -8.50 -2.27 16.58
CA CYS A 68 -8.79 -0.96 16.01
C CYS A 68 -8.25 0.19 16.88
N LYS A 69 -8.38 0.10 18.22
CA LYS A 69 -7.81 1.10 19.13
C LYS A 69 -6.29 1.16 19.07
N LEU A 70 -5.62 0.01 19.04
CA LEU A 70 -4.17 -0.06 18.96
C LEU A 70 -3.65 0.55 17.64
N ASN A 71 -4.34 0.28 16.52
CA ASN A 71 -4.01 0.91 15.25
C ASN A 71 -4.16 2.44 15.31
N GLY A 72 -5.27 2.92 15.87
CA GLY A 72 -5.47 4.36 16.07
C GLY A 72 -4.41 4.99 16.98
N TYR A 73 -4.07 4.33 18.08
CA TYR A 73 -3.04 4.77 19.01
C TYR A 73 -1.66 4.87 18.34
N ARG A 74 -1.25 3.84 17.60
CA ARG A 74 0.04 3.83 16.88
C ARG A 74 0.14 4.95 15.85
N LEU A 75 -0.95 5.26 15.15
CA LEU A 75 -0.98 6.37 14.19
C LEU A 75 -0.87 7.74 14.88
N ILE A 76 -1.45 7.89 16.08
CA ILE A 76 -1.30 9.10 16.89
C ILE A 76 0.14 9.23 17.39
N GLU A 77 0.70 8.17 17.96
CA GLU A 77 2.08 8.15 18.45
C GLU A 77 3.09 8.44 17.33
N ALA A 78 2.87 7.88 16.15
CA ALA A 78 3.66 8.14 14.94
C ALA A 78 3.60 9.62 14.50
N PHE A 79 2.44 10.26 14.64
CA PHE A 79 2.26 11.67 14.32
C PHE A 79 2.93 12.58 15.36
N GLU A 80 2.88 12.21 16.64
CA GLU A 80 3.50 12.96 17.74
C GLU A 80 5.02 12.86 17.75
N ASN A 81 5.58 11.73 17.32
CA ASN A 81 7.03 11.46 17.32
C ASN A 81 7.58 11.24 15.89
N PRO A 82 7.66 12.29 15.06
CA PRO A 82 8.04 12.14 13.65
C PRO A 82 9.47 11.65 13.44
N ASP A 83 10.40 11.97 14.36
CA ASP A 83 11.83 11.63 14.23
C ASP A 83 12.10 10.12 14.35
N ARG A 84 11.23 9.40 15.06
CA ARG A 84 11.34 7.96 15.30
C ARG A 84 10.49 7.13 14.33
N CYS A 85 9.63 7.78 13.55
CA CYS A 85 8.66 7.09 12.73
C CYS A 85 9.09 7.00 11.26
N HIS A 86 8.73 5.90 10.61
CA HIS A 86 8.94 5.74 9.18
C HIS A 86 7.92 6.57 8.39
N LYS A 87 8.34 7.15 7.27
CA LYS A 87 7.46 7.91 6.37
C LYS A 87 6.41 7.05 5.67
N SER A 88 6.58 5.72 5.67
CA SER A 88 5.71 4.76 5.02
C SER A 88 5.39 3.61 5.98
N PRO A 89 4.17 3.06 5.95
CA PRO A 89 3.81 1.87 6.73
C PRO A 89 4.39 0.57 6.11
N LEU A 90 4.98 0.63 4.92
CA LEU A 90 5.50 -0.55 4.22
C LEU A 90 6.79 -1.05 4.90
N ALA A 91 6.75 -2.30 5.37
CA ALA A 91 7.91 -2.97 5.93
C ALA A 91 8.81 -3.56 4.84
N GLY A 92 10.13 -3.34 4.96
CA GLY A 92 11.16 -4.14 4.28
C GLY A 92 11.07 -4.17 2.75
N ALA A 93 11.41 -3.07 2.09
CA ALA A 93 11.48 -3.01 0.63
C ALA A 93 12.71 -3.74 0.02
N ALA A 94 12.88 -5.01 0.35
CA ALA A 94 13.99 -5.86 -0.12
C ALA A 94 13.86 -6.27 -1.61
N PHE A 95 12.77 -5.91 -2.28
CA PHE A 95 12.54 -6.23 -3.69
C PHE A 95 13.41 -5.40 -4.64
N PHE A 96 13.87 -4.22 -4.22
CA PHE A 96 14.65 -3.34 -5.07
C PHE A 96 16.02 -3.92 -5.46
N ASP A 97 16.64 -4.69 -4.57
CA ASP A 97 17.89 -5.38 -4.90
C ASP A 97 17.67 -6.43 -6.00
N LYS A 98 16.59 -7.21 -5.89
CA LYS A 98 16.23 -8.20 -6.94
C LYS A 98 15.90 -7.53 -8.27
N LEU A 99 15.21 -6.39 -8.24
CA LEU A 99 14.96 -5.60 -9.45
C LEU A 99 16.26 -5.12 -10.09
N ARG A 100 17.18 -4.57 -9.29
CA ARG A 100 18.50 -4.14 -9.78
C ARG A 100 19.24 -5.31 -10.41
N ASP A 101 19.31 -6.44 -9.73
CA ASP A 101 20.10 -7.58 -10.17
C ASP A 101 19.52 -8.20 -11.46
N SER A 102 18.18 -8.28 -11.56
CA SER A 102 17.52 -8.72 -12.79
C SER A 102 17.73 -7.77 -13.97
N TYR A 103 17.72 -6.46 -13.71
CA TYR A 103 18.01 -5.44 -14.73
C TYR A 103 19.46 -5.55 -15.23
N VAL A 104 20.43 -5.62 -14.31
CA VAL A 104 21.86 -5.75 -14.67
C VAL A 104 22.10 -7.05 -15.44
N GLY A 105 21.51 -8.16 -15.00
CA GLY A 105 21.61 -9.44 -15.71
C GLY A 105 21.09 -9.35 -17.15
N LYS A 106 19.94 -8.71 -17.36
CA LYS A 106 19.36 -8.54 -18.70
C LYS A 106 20.19 -7.61 -19.58
N LEU A 107 20.73 -6.53 -19.03
CA LEU A 107 21.64 -5.61 -19.71
C LEU A 107 22.88 -6.35 -20.22
N GLN A 108 23.50 -7.18 -19.38
CA GLN A 108 24.67 -7.97 -19.75
C GLN A 108 24.35 -8.99 -20.84
N GLN A 109 23.21 -9.67 -20.75
CA GLN A 109 22.75 -10.59 -21.81
C GLN A 109 22.55 -9.88 -23.15
N THR A 110 21.96 -8.68 -23.17
CA THR A 110 21.82 -7.90 -24.41
C THR A 110 23.17 -7.47 -24.98
N ARG A 111 24.11 -7.03 -24.13
CA ARG A 111 25.46 -6.66 -24.59
C ARG A 111 26.20 -7.85 -25.20
N ALA A 112 26.12 -9.02 -24.56
CA ALA A 112 26.72 -10.25 -25.07
C ALA A 112 26.11 -10.66 -26.42
N LYS A 113 24.78 -10.57 -26.57
CA LYS A 113 24.10 -10.86 -27.85
C LYS A 113 24.57 -9.93 -28.98
N VAL A 114 24.62 -8.62 -28.74
CA VAL A 114 25.11 -7.65 -29.73
C VAL A 114 26.55 -7.95 -30.12
N LEU A 115 27.41 -8.31 -29.16
CA LEU A 115 28.81 -8.61 -29.45
C LEU A 115 28.99 -9.87 -30.31
N VAL A 116 28.09 -10.85 -30.20
CA VAL A 116 28.06 -12.04 -31.06
C VAL A 116 27.53 -11.71 -32.47
N GLU A 117 26.54 -10.84 -32.57
CA GLU A 117 25.94 -10.43 -33.85
C GLU A 117 26.86 -9.51 -34.67
N VAL A 118 27.67 -8.68 -34.00
CA VAL A 118 28.70 -7.86 -34.65
C VAL A 118 29.86 -8.77 -35.05
N LYS A 119 29.86 -9.21 -36.32
CA LYS A 119 31.04 -9.85 -36.92
C LYS A 119 32.26 -8.94 -36.75
N GLU A 120 33.39 -9.54 -36.35
CA GLU A 120 34.67 -8.84 -36.40
C GLU A 120 34.88 -8.30 -37.83
N PRO A 121 34.98 -6.98 -38.01
CA PRO A 121 35.30 -6.44 -39.32
C PRO A 121 36.68 -6.98 -39.69
N PHE A 122 36.85 -7.44 -40.92
CA PHE A 122 38.18 -7.78 -41.43
C PHE A 122 39.02 -6.49 -41.45
N PHE A 123 39.86 -6.31 -40.43
CA PHE A 123 40.79 -5.19 -40.34
C PHE A 123 42.14 -5.61 -40.94
N SER A 124 42.49 -5.00 -42.06
CA SER A 124 43.87 -5.04 -42.56
C SER A 124 44.66 -3.93 -41.86
N TYR A 125 45.56 -4.31 -40.96
CA TYR A 125 46.45 -3.35 -40.33
C TYR A 125 47.62 -3.03 -41.29
N PRO A 126 47.95 -1.75 -41.51
CA PRO A 126 49.09 -1.39 -42.34
C PRO A 126 50.40 -1.72 -41.59
N ILE A 127 51.10 -2.74 -42.06
CA ILE A 127 52.43 -3.10 -41.56
C ILE A 127 53.46 -2.48 -42.51
N GLN A 128 54.37 -1.66 -41.98
CA GLN A 128 55.48 -1.09 -42.76
C GLN A 128 56.25 -2.20 -43.49
N LYS A 129 56.52 -1.98 -44.78
CA LYS A 129 57.16 -2.92 -45.73
C LYS A 129 56.32 -4.12 -46.22
N LYS A 130 55.07 -4.31 -45.77
CA LYS A 130 54.15 -5.33 -46.34
C LYS A 130 52.96 -4.74 -47.10
N ASN A 131 52.31 -3.70 -46.57
CA ASN A 131 51.07 -3.12 -47.15
C ASN A 131 51.23 -1.71 -47.75
N ILE A 132 52.36 -1.04 -47.52
CA ILE A 132 52.65 0.29 -48.06
C ILE A 132 53.99 0.17 -48.80
N SER A 133 53.94 0.13 -50.13
CA SER A 133 55.09 0.42 -50.98
C SER A 133 55.09 1.92 -51.25
N ASN A 134 56.26 2.56 -51.10
CA ASN A 134 56.47 3.95 -51.53
C ASN A 134 56.10 4.15 -53.00
#